data_AF-A0A7C1ZZG7-F1
#
_entry.id   AF-A0A7C1ZZG7-F1
#
_cell.length_a   1.000
_cell.length_b   1.000
_cell.length_c   1.000
_cell.angle_alpha   90.00
_cell.angle_beta   90.00
_cell.angle_gamma   90.00
#
_symmetry.space_group_name_H-M   'P 1'
#
loop_
_entity.id
_entity.type
_entity.pdbx_description
1 polymer ?
#
loop_
_entity_poly.entity_id
_entity_poly.type
_entity_poly.pdbx_seq_one_letter_code
_entity_poly.pdbx_strand_id
1 'polypeptide(L)'
;MDNRKWWNQLDDNWKNVFNKAISIKGEPTDSDLEQIVNLQKLDCPDKNEISDLEPLSDLEPLRTLTNLQELDCSGNEISDLEPLRALTNLRELDCYKNQLSDLE
;
A
#
# COMPACT_ATOMS: atom_id res chain seq x y z
N MET A 1 10.66 10.75 9.48
CA MET A 1 9.43 10.03 9.83
C MET A 1 9.77 9.01 10.89
N ASP A 2 8.86 8.72 11.82
CA ASP A 2 9.02 7.62 12.77
C ASP A 2 8.27 6.41 12.20
N ASN A 3 9.01 5.42 11.69
CA ASN A 3 8.44 4.28 11.00
C ASN A 3 7.61 3.39 11.94
N ARG A 4 8.00 3.27 13.22
CA ARG A 4 7.26 2.47 14.20
C ARG A 4 5.95 3.15 14.55
N LYS A 5 5.96 4.47 14.73
CA LYS A 5 4.74 5.24 14.99
C LYS A 5 3.77 5.16 13.81
N TRP A 6 4.27 5.25 12.57
CA TRP A 6 3.47 5.06 11.36
C TRP A 6 2.86 3.66 11.31
N TRP A 7 3.66 2.61 11.49
CA TRP A 7 3.21 1.22 11.48
C TRP A 7 2.07 0.98 12.48
N ASN A 8 2.18 1.55 13.68
CA ASN A 8 1.19 1.39 14.75
C ASN A 8 -0.15 2.12 14.47
N GLN A 9 -0.20 3.01 13.48
CA GLN A 9 -1.42 3.70 13.05
C GLN A 9 -2.17 2.94 11.94
N LEU A 10 -1.53 1.98 11.29
CA LEU A 10 -2.13 1.19 10.22
C LEU A 10 -3.19 0.23 10.77
N ASP A 11 -4.22 0.01 9.96
CA ASP A 11 -5.13 -1.11 10.14
C ASP A 11 -4.46 -2.45 9.79
N ASP A 12 -5.17 -3.55 10.06
CA ASP A 12 -4.62 -4.88 9.86
C ASP A 12 -4.52 -5.26 8.37
N ASN A 13 -5.34 -4.68 7.49
CA ASN A 13 -5.23 -4.91 6.05
C ASN A 13 -3.91 -4.37 5.54
N TRP A 14 -3.58 -3.11 5.83
CA TRP A 14 -2.33 -2.48 5.41
C TRP A 14 -1.10 -3.15 6.03
N LYS A 15 -1.17 -3.56 7.29
CA LYS A 15 -0.09 -4.37 7.89
C LYS A 15 0.12 -5.67 7.14
N ASN A 16 -0.95 -6.36 6.75
CA ASN A 16 -0.87 -7.59 5.97
C ASN A 16 -0.28 -7.36 4.58
N VAL A 17 -0.67 -6.27 3.90
CA VAL A 17 -0.10 -5.88 2.60
C VAL A 17 1.42 -5.71 2.70
N PHE A 18 1.88 -4.88 3.63
CA PHE A 18 3.32 -4.63 3.77
C PHE A 18 4.09 -5.88 4.22
N ASN A 19 3.54 -6.65 5.15
CA ASN A 19 4.15 -7.91 5.58
C ASN A 19 4.29 -8.91 4.43
N LYS A 20 3.28 -9.02 3.56
CA LYS A 20 3.33 -9.84 2.34
C LYS A 20 4.40 -9.31 1.38
N ALA A 21 4.44 -8.00 1.16
CA ALA A 21 5.38 -7.35 0.24
C ALA A 21 6.86 -7.65 0.56
N ILE A 22 7.21 -7.72 1.85
CA ILE A 22 8.56 -8.07 2.31
C ILE A 22 8.70 -9.50 2.84
N SER A 23 7.67 -10.34 2.66
CA SER A 23 7.67 -11.77 3.02
C SER A 23 7.95 -12.08 4.50
N ILE A 24 7.38 -11.31 5.44
CA ILE A 24 7.50 -11.57 6.88
C ILE A 24 6.22 -12.14 7.50
N LYS A 25 6.38 -12.93 8.56
CA LYS A 25 5.29 -13.53 9.35
C LYS A 25 5.38 -13.04 10.79
N GLY A 26 4.71 -11.94 11.11
CA GLY A 26 4.67 -11.39 12.47
C GLY A 26 4.88 -9.88 12.51
N GLU A 27 5.28 -9.38 13.68
CA GLU A 27 5.57 -7.96 13.87
C GLU A 27 6.91 -7.59 13.21
N PRO A 28 6.96 -6.56 12.34
CA PRO A 28 8.19 -6.13 11.68
C PRO A 28 9.21 -5.60 12.69
N THR A 29 10.48 -5.91 12.46
CA THR A 29 11.61 -5.23 13.12
C THR A 29 11.79 -3.81 12.56
N ASP A 30 12.64 -2.99 13.18
CA ASP A 30 12.93 -1.66 12.64
C ASP A 30 13.61 -1.74 11.26
N SER A 31 14.42 -2.78 11.02
CA SER A 31 15.00 -3.03 9.70
C SER A 31 13.96 -3.41 8.65
N ASP A 32 12.90 -4.13 9.05
CA ASP A 32 11.81 -4.48 8.14
C ASP A 32 10.98 -3.24 7.80
N LEU A 33 10.73 -2.37 8.79
CA LEU A 33 10.06 -1.10 8.57
C LEU A 33 10.86 -0.17 7.65
N GLU A 34 12.19 -0.14 7.79
CA GLU A 34 13.07 0.56 6.85
C GLU A 34 12.98 0.01 5.42
N GLN A 35 12.87 -1.31 5.26
CA GLN A 35 12.64 -1.90 3.94
C GLN A 35 11.28 -1.49 3.36
N ILE A 36 10.21 -1.52 4.16
CA ILE A 36 8.85 -1.16 3.73
C ILE A 36 8.78 0.29 3.21
N VAL A 37 9.33 1.26 3.96
CA VAL A 37 9.27 2.69 3.53
C VAL A 37 10.17 2.99 2.33
N ASN A 38 11.07 2.08 1.96
CA ASN A 38 11.96 2.18 0.80
C ASN A 38 11.57 1.26 -0.36
N LEU A 39 10.37 0.66 -0.31
CA LEU A 39 9.85 -0.14 -1.42
C LEU A 39 9.81 0.68 -2.71
N GLN A 40 10.24 0.05 -3.79
CA GLN A 40 10.12 0.60 -5.16
C GLN A 40 8.91 0.01 -5.89
N LYS A 41 8.45 -1.17 -5.47
CA LYS A 41 7.29 -1.85 -6.02
C LYS A 41 6.41 -2.33 -4.88
N LEU A 42 5.12 -2.11 -5.02
CA LEU A 42 4.11 -2.61 -4.10
C LEU A 42 2.95 -3.20 -4.91
N ASP A 43 2.60 -4.43 -4.54
CA ASP A 43 1.47 -5.16 -5.09
C ASP A 43 0.46 -5.34 -3.94
N CYS A 44 -0.65 -4.62 -4.03
CA CYS A 44 -1.76 -4.75 -3.11
C CYS A 44 -2.60 -5.97 -3.52
N PRO A 45 -2.93 -6.87 -2.58
CA PRO A 45 -3.69 -8.07 -2.91
C PRO A 45 -5.06 -7.71 -3.47
N ASP A 46 -5.41 -8.26 -4.64
CA ASP A 46 -6.80 -8.34 -5.11
C ASP A 46 -7.56 -9.32 -4.21
N LYS A 47 -8.83 -9.01 -3.93
CA LYS A 47 -9.84 -9.89 -3.29
C LYS A 47 -9.82 -11.33 -3.83
N ASN A 48 -9.39 -11.54 -5.07
CA ASN A 48 -9.31 -12.85 -5.70
C ASN A 48 -8.14 -13.74 -5.20
N GLU A 49 -7.14 -13.19 -4.52
CA GLU A 49 -5.96 -13.96 -4.09
C GLU A 49 -6.03 -14.47 -2.65
N ILE A 50 -6.75 -13.77 -1.75
CA ILE A 50 -6.75 -14.07 -0.31
C ILE A 50 -8.17 -13.88 0.24
N SER A 51 -8.79 -14.99 0.68
CA SER A 51 -10.18 -15.03 1.16
C SER A 51 -10.46 -14.24 2.45
N ASP A 52 -9.41 -13.85 3.17
CA ASP A 52 -9.50 -13.29 4.52
C ASP A 52 -9.11 -11.81 4.59
N LEU A 53 -8.81 -11.16 3.45
CA LEU A 53 -8.54 -9.72 3.38
C LEU A 53 -9.74 -8.99 2.80
N GLU A 54 -10.13 -7.92 3.49
CA GLU A 54 -11.11 -6.98 2.95
C GLU A 54 -10.44 -6.11 1.87
N PRO A 55 -11.19 -5.69 0.83
CA PRO A 55 -10.68 -4.76 -0.17
C PRO A 55 -10.17 -3.46 0.46
N LEU A 56 -9.09 -2.92 -0.09
CA LEU A 56 -8.60 -1.60 0.29
C LEU A 56 -9.57 -0.52 -0.21
N SER A 57 -9.83 0.50 0.61
CA SER A 57 -10.72 1.62 0.26
C SER A 57 -10.04 2.98 0.31
N ASP A 58 -8.92 3.09 1.02
CA ASP A 58 -8.07 4.28 1.07
C ASP A 58 -6.61 3.91 0.81
N LEU A 59 -5.84 4.91 0.37
CA LEU A 59 -4.41 4.81 0.07
C LEU A 59 -3.56 5.70 0.99
N GLU A 60 -4.12 6.17 2.11
CA GLU A 60 -3.44 7.09 3.05
C GLU A 60 -2.07 6.57 3.51
N PRO A 61 -1.91 5.28 3.84
CA PRO A 61 -0.62 4.73 4.24
C PRO A 61 0.49 4.86 3.20
N LEU A 62 0.13 5.01 1.92
CA LEU A 62 1.11 5.11 0.84
C LEU A 62 1.78 6.48 0.76
N ARG A 63 1.19 7.55 1.32
CA ARG A 63 1.76 8.92 1.24
C ARG A 63 3.23 9.01 1.64
N THR A 64 3.67 8.13 2.52
CA THR A 64 5.04 8.11 3.07
C THR A 64 6.03 7.33 2.21
N LEU A 65 5.58 6.50 1.28
CA LEU A 65 6.40 5.60 0.46
C LEU A 65 6.95 6.34 -0.78
N THR A 66 7.59 7.49 -0.57
CA THR A 66 8.02 8.41 -1.65
C THR A 66 9.01 7.81 -2.66
N ASN A 67 9.60 6.64 -2.37
CA ASN A 67 10.49 5.90 -3.27
C ASN A 67 9.75 4.93 -4.20
N LEU A 68 8.43 4.76 -4.04
CA LEU A 68 7.63 3.84 -4.82
C LEU A 68 7.60 4.29 -6.30
N GLN A 69 7.82 3.34 -7.19
CA GLN A 69 7.87 3.52 -8.65
C GLN A 69 6.77 2.72 -9.34
N GLU A 70 6.39 1.58 -8.79
CA GLU A 70 5.34 0.72 -9.33
C GLU A 70 4.33 0.40 -8.22
N LEU A 71 3.05 0.68 -8.49
CA LEU A 71 1.93 0.33 -7.61
C LEU A 71 0.88 -0.43 -8.41
N ASP A 72 0.58 -1.65 -7.98
CA ASP A 72 -0.65 -2.35 -8.37
C ASP A 72 -1.61 -2.32 -7.18
N CYS A 73 -2.75 -1.66 -7.35
CA CYS A 73 -3.87 -1.67 -6.42
C CYS A 73 -5.18 -2.08 -7.08
N SER A 74 -5.08 -2.85 -8.17
CA SER A 74 -6.22 -3.32 -8.92
C SER A 74 -7.12 -4.26 -8.10
N GLY A 75 -8.41 -4.29 -8.41
CA GLY A 75 -9.37 -5.19 -7.76
C GLY A 75 -9.75 -4.83 -6.32
N ASN A 76 -9.65 -3.55 -5.95
CA ASN A 76 -9.99 -3.03 -4.63
C ASN A 76 -11.24 -2.13 -4.66
N GLU A 77 -11.54 -1.45 -3.56
CA GLU A 77 -12.67 -0.52 -3.41
C GLU A 77 -12.21 0.94 -3.27
N ILE A 78 -11.07 1.28 -3.87
CA ILE A 78 -10.48 2.62 -3.82
C ILE A 78 -11.34 3.59 -4.62
N SER A 79 -11.65 4.73 -4.03
CA SER A 79 -12.46 5.79 -4.67
C SER A 79 -11.71 7.12 -4.81
N ASP A 80 -10.53 7.24 -4.21
CA ASP A 80 -9.72 8.45 -4.17
C ASP A 80 -8.23 8.11 -4.35
N LEU A 81 -7.56 8.81 -5.28
CA LEU A 81 -6.14 8.67 -5.58
C LEU A 81 -5.29 9.82 -5.02
N GLU A 82 -5.87 10.82 -4.35
CA GLU A 82 -5.18 11.97 -3.78
C GLU A 82 -3.96 11.57 -2.92
N PRO A 83 -4.00 10.48 -2.11
CA PRO A 83 -2.83 10.01 -1.37
C PRO A 83 -1.60 9.70 -2.22
N LEU A 84 -1.78 9.34 -3.49
CA LEU A 84 -0.69 9.03 -4.42
C LEU A 84 0.03 10.29 -4.91
N ARG A 85 -0.53 11.49 -4.74
CA ARG A 85 0.08 12.75 -5.21
C ARG A 85 1.46 13.01 -4.60
N ALA A 86 1.73 12.46 -3.42
CA ALA A 86 3.04 12.56 -2.77
C ALA A 86 4.11 11.62 -3.39
N LEU A 87 3.70 10.62 -4.15
CA LEU A 87 4.56 9.62 -4.77
C LEU A 87 5.18 10.13 -6.08
N THR A 88 6.00 11.16 -5.96
CA THR A 88 6.64 11.83 -7.12
C THR A 88 7.55 10.93 -7.96
N ASN A 89 7.94 9.76 -7.45
CA ASN A 89 8.71 8.75 -8.18
C ASN A 89 7.84 7.68 -8.86
N LEU A 90 6.52 7.69 -8.68
CA LEU A 90 5.61 6.70 -9.25
C LEU A 90 5.60 6.83 -10.79
N ARG A 91 5.81 5.71 -11.47
CA ARG A 91 5.91 5.59 -12.93
C ARG A 91 4.83 4.68 -13.50
N GLU A 92 4.44 3.67 -12.73
CA GLU A 92 3.43 2.70 -13.11
C GLU A 92 2.39 2.60 -11.99
N LEU A 93 1.12 2.77 -12.38
CA LEU A 93 -0.04 2.64 -11.52
C LEU A 93 -1.07 1.77 -12.23
N ASP A 94 -1.36 0.60 -11.66
CA ASP A 94 -2.57 -0.15 -11.99
C ASP A 94 -3.60 0.06 -10.88
N CYS A 95 -4.72 0.66 -11.25
CA CYS A 95 -5.87 0.87 -10.37
C CYS A 95 -7.16 0.31 -10.99
N TYR A 96 -7.04 -0.63 -11.93
CA TYR A 96 -8.18 -1.26 -12.59
C TYR A 96 -9.12 -1.94 -11.58
N LYS A 97 -10.43 -2.00 -11.89
CA LYS A 97 -11.46 -2.58 -10.98
C LYS A 97 -11.47 -1.95 -9.58
N ASN A 98 -11.39 -0.63 -9.52
CA ASN A 98 -11.68 0.17 -8.32
C ASN A 98 -12.99 0.95 -8.48
N GLN A 99 -13.34 1.78 -7.49
CA GLN A 99 -14.55 2.63 -7.48
C GLN A 99 -14.25 4.08 -7.88
N LEU A 100 -13.23 4.29 -8.72
CA LEU A 100 -12.84 5.60 -9.22
C LEU A 100 -13.90 6.17 -10.16
N SER A 101 -14.32 7.39 -9.89
CA SER A 101 -15.29 8.13 -10.73
C SER A 101 -14.64 9.25 -11.56
N ASP A 102 -13.41 9.60 -11.21
CA ASP A 102 -12.56 10.57 -11.88
C ASP A 102 -11.09 10.12 -11.73
N LEU A 103 -10.19 10.69 -12.53
CA LEU A 103 -8.75 10.41 -12.49
C LEU A 103 -7.93 11.49 -11.78
N GLU A 104 -8.60 12.52 -11.23
CA GLU A 104 -8.05 13.78 -10.67
C GLU A 104 -7.27 14.68 -11.65
#